data_AF-A0A973HS63-F1
#
_entry.id   AF-A0A973HS63-F1
#
_cell.length_a   1.000
_cell.length_b   1.000
_cell.length_c   1.000
_cell.angle_alpha   90.00
_cell.angle_beta   90.00
_cell.angle_gamma   90.00
#
_symmetry.space_group_name_H-M   'P 1'
#
loop_
_entity.id
_entity.type
_entity.pdbx_description
1 polymer ?
#
loop_
_entity_poly.entity_id
_entity_poly.type
_entity_poly.pdbx_seq_one_letter_code
_entity_poly.pdbx_strand_id
1 'polypeptide(L)'
;MSDHAPRALFVAFSNAAAGVEEERFQHWYEDVHRPESFEVGLFHASARYRAQSPSRARFLTLWEADYASEGEALARVRPAAQKMREQGHIWPVNEVVFQHFVFLVRSAPGFALADLPRLTTLQNDWRHPLPLQDPETWWKQAVEAAVPADGLSEACALYASGCAGSDRPGRMLAVVAGAVSAEPDGDAQAGLRLELPPFGEATPVYSNEGAAEVAVPELSASEHALAARRLFGVQWERTSHASLR
;
A
#
# COMPACT_ATOMS: atom_id res chain seq x y z
N MET A 1 -17.40 -10.00 12.88
CA MET A 1 -16.48 -9.23 12.01
C MET A 1 -15.21 -9.06 12.79
N SER A 2 -14.06 -8.97 12.11
CA SER A 2 -12.84 -8.54 12.79
C SER A 2 -13.03 -7.06 13.10
N ASP A 3 -13.27 -6.69 14.36
CA ASP A 3 -13.40 -5.30 14.78
C ASP A 3 -12.01 -4.64 14.97
N HIS A 4 -10.97 -5.20 14.34
CA HIS A 4 -9.60 -4.76 14.47
C HIS A 4 -8.91 -4.61 13.12
N ALA A 5 -7.99 -3.65 13.05
CA ALA A 5 -7.11 -3.46 11.92
C ALA A 5 -6.24 -4.72 11.72
N PRO A 6 -6.03 -5.18 10.47
CA PRO A 6 -5.21 -6.35 10.19
C PRO A 6 -3.76 -6.10 10.61
N ARG A 7 -3.08 -7.14 11.09
CA ARG A 7 -1.68 -7.00 11.57
C ARG A 7 -0.72 -6.70 10.43
N ALA A 8 -1.00 -7.21 9.24
CA ALA A 8 -0.20 -6.99 8.05
C ALA A 8 -1.10 -6.68 6.84
N LEU A 9 -0.59 -5.81 5.97
CA LEU A 9 -1.14 -5.58 4.65
C LEU A 9 -0.12 -5.96 3.58
N PHE A 10 -0.56 -6.74 2.58
CA PHE A 10 0.13 -6.76 1.29
C PHE A 10 -0.52 -5.71 0.40
N VAL A 11 0.24 -4.66 0.13
CA VAL A 11 -0.19 -3.50 -0.65
C VAL A 11 0.25 -3.73 -2.08
N ALA A 12 -0.69 -3.74 -3.02
CA ALA A 12 -0.41 -3.97 -4.45
C ALA A 12 -1.01 -2.86 -5.31
N PHE A 13 -0.13 -2.08 -5.95
CA PHE A 13 -0.47 -1.07 -6.95
C PHE A 13 -0.37 -1.73 -8.33
N SER A 14 -1.46 -1.69 -9.10
CA SER A 14 -1.57 -2.44 -10.35
C SER A 14 -2.33 -1.72 -11.45
N ASN A 15 -2.06 -2.14 -12.69
CA ASN A 15 -2.79 -1.83 -13.90
C ASN A 15 -3.14 -3.12 -14.65
N ALA A 16 -4.01 -3.01 -15.66
CA ALA A 16 -4.04 -4.03 -16.71
C ALA A 16 -2.72 -3.99 -17.49
N ALA A 17 -2.19 -5.15 -17.86
CA ALA A 17 -0.97 -5.21 -18.67
C ALA A 17 -1.19 -4.55 -20.06
N ALA A 18 -0.10 -4.12 -20.70
CA ALA A 18 -0.18 -3.50 -22.02
C ALA A 18 -0.87 -4.43 -23.04
N GLY A 19 -1.89 -3.91 -23.74
CA GLY A 19 -2.68 -4.67 -24.71
C GLY A 19 -3.72 -5.61 -24.10
N VAL A 20 -3.96 -5.53 -22.78
CA VAL A 20 -5.00 -6.29 -22.09
C VAL A 20 -6.20 -5.39 -21.80
N GLU A 21 -7.37 -5.80 -22.29
CA GLU A 21 -8.64 -5.13 -21.99
C GLU A 21 -8.96 -5.17 -20.48
N GLU A 22 -9.56 -4.09 -19.98
CA GLU A 22 -9.85 -3.96 -18.55
C GLU A 22 -10.78 -5.08 -18.07
N GLU A 23 -11.79 -5.45 -18.84
CA GLU A 23 -12.74 -6.51 -18.49
C GLU A 23 -12.04 -7.85 -18.30
N ARG A 24 -11.05 -8.17 -19.15
CA ARG A 24 -10.25 -9.40 -19.01
C ARG A 24 -9.42 -9.36 -17.74
N PHE A 25 -8.85 -8.20 -17.40
CA PHE A 25 -8.13 -7.99 -16.16
C PHE A 25 -9.03 -8.11 -14.93
N GLN A 26 -10.23 -7.55 -14.97
CA GLN A 26 -11.20 -7.70 -13.87
C GLN A 26 -11.62 -9.16 -13.70
N HIS A 27 -11.97 -9.86 -14.79
CA HIS A 27 -12.34 -11.27 -14.74
C HIS A 27 -11.22 -12.13 -14.15
N TRP A 28 -9.98 -11.97 -14.64
CA TRP A 28 -8.83 -12.68 -14.07
C TRP A 28 -8.67 -12.39 -12.57
N TYR A 29 -8.78 -11.12 -12.17
CA TYR A 29 -8.56 -10.74 -10.80
C TYR A 29 -9.63 -11.30 -9.86
N GLU A 30 -10.91 -11.12 -10.22
CA GLU A 30 -12.06 -11.47 -9.38
C GLU A 30 -12.36 -12.96 -9.36
N ASP A 31 -12.17 -13.65 -10.49
CA ASP A 31 -12.62 -15.03 -10.65
C ASP A 31 -11.47 -16.05 -10.55
N VAL A 32 -10.21 -15.60 -10.60
CA VAL A 32 -9.03 -16.48 -10.53
C VAL A 32 -8.09 -16.05 -9.41
N HIS A 33 -7.44 -14.89 -9.54
CA HIS A 33 -6.33 -14.53 -8.67
C HIS A 33 -6.74 -14.35 -7.21
N ARG A 34 -7.84 -13.63 -6.97
CA ARG A 34 -8.32 -13.33 -5.62
C ARG A 34 -8.91 -14.54 -4.90
N PRO A 35 -9.83 -15.32 -5.49
CA PRO A 35 -10.34 -16.53 -4.85
C PRO A 35 -9.23 -17.52 -4.48
N GLU A 36 -8.29 -17.76 -5.39
CA GLU A 36 -7.21 -18.70 -5.15
C GLU A 36 -6.26 -18.23 -4.04
N SER A 37 -5.97 -16.92 -3.96
CA SER A 37 -5.16 -16.35 -2.88
C SER A 37 -5.78 -16.59 -1.49
N PHE A 38 -7.12 -16.65 -1.41
CA PHE A 38 -7.83 -17.05 -0.19
C PHE A 38 -7.84 -18.55 0.02
N GLU A 39 -8.07 -19.35 -1.03
CA GLU A 39 -8.08 -20.81 -0.96
C GLU A 39 -6.75 -21.38 -0.44
N VAL A 40 -5.62 -20.81 -0.88
CA VAL A 40 -4.29 -21.20 -0.41
C VAL A 40 -3.92 -20.61 0.96
N GLY A 41 -4.81 -19.81 1.55
CA GLY A 41 -4.67 -19.25 2.89
C GLY A 41 -3.58 -18.19 3.01
N LEU A 42 -3.27 -17.46 1.93
CA LEU A 42 -2.27 -16.38 1.97
C LEU A 42 -2.79 -15.12 2.65
N PHE A 43 -4.08 -14.87 2.48
CA PHE A 43 -4.79 -13.69 2.99
C PHE A 43 -6.16 -14.14 3.50
N HIS A 44 -6.73 -13.40 4.45
CA HIS A 44 -8.07 -13.69 4.99
C HIS A 44 -9.12 -12.67 4.52
N ALA A 45 -8.68 -11.55 3.94
CA ALA A 45 -9.57 -10.58 3.31
C ALA A 45 -8.79 -9.75 2.27
N SER A 46 -9.52 -9.03 1.42
CA SER A 46 -8.94 -8.06 0.51
C SER A 46 -9.92 -6.93 0.23
N ALA A 47 -9.40 -5.72 0.04
CA ALA A 47 -10.17 -4.61 -0.49
C ALA A 47 -9.43 -4.00 -1.68
N ARG A 48 -10.17 -3.79 -2.77
CA ARG A 48 -9.64 -3.21 -4.00
C ARG A 48 -10.31 -1.87 -4.28
N TYR A 49 -9.48 -0.93 -4.72
CA TYR A 49 -9.86 0.43 -4.97
C TYR A 49 -9.33 0.92 -6.31
N ARG A 50 -10.03 1.87 -6.91
CA ARG A 50 -9.66 2.60 -8.12
C ARG A 50 -9.22 4.00 -7.75
N ALA A 51 -8.13 4.47 -8.35
CA ALA A 51 -7.63 5.82 -8.13
C ALA A 51 -8.65 6.87 -8.61
N GLN A 52 -8.86 7.91 -7.80
CA GLN A 52 -9.71 9.07 -8.09
C GLN A 52 -8.91 10.32 -8.47
N SER A 53 -7.62 10.35 -8.10
CA SER A 53 -6.66 11.38 -8.51
C SER A 53 -5.70 10.83 -9.57
N PRO A 54 -4.99 11.70 -10.32
CA PRO A 54 -3.92 11.26 -11.22
C PRO A 54 -2.92 10.35 -10.51
N SER A 55 -2.74 9.15 -11.04
CA SER A 55 -1.92 8.11 -10.42
C SER A 55 -1.32 7.22 -11.50
N ARG A 56 -0.06 6.82 -11.32
CA ARG A 56 0.59 5.85 -12.20
C ARG A 56 -0.03 4.45 -12.09
N ALA A 57 -0.64 4.13 -10.96
CA ALA A 57 -1.38 2.90 -10.76
C ALA A 57 -2.87 3.19 -10.69
N ARG A 58 -3.63 2.48 -11.51
CA ARG A 58 -5.08 2.62 -11.61
C ARG A 58 -5.80 1.95 -10.45
N PHE A 59 -5.21 0.87 -9.93
CA PHE A 59 -5.78 0.09 -8.84
C PHE A 59 -4.83 -0.02 -7.65
N LEU A 60 -5.41 0.05 -6.47
CA LEU A 60 -4.80 -0.33 -5.21
C LEU A 60 -5.54 -1.56 -4.69
N THR A 61 -4.82 -2.62 -4.37
CA THR A 61 -5.33 -3.70 -3.53
C THR A 61 -4.62 -3.68 -2.19
N LEU A 62 -5.41 -3.81 -1.14
CA LEU A 62 -4.95 -4.06 0.21
C LEU A 62 -5.41 -5.47 0.60
N TRP A 63 -4.47 -6.40 0.66
CA TRP A 63 -4.74 -7.75 1.16
C TRP A 63 -4.43 -7.83 2.65
N GLU A 64 -5.34 -8.40 3.41
CA GLU A 64 -5.23 -8.50 4.86
C GLU A 64 -4.64 -9.86 5.27
N ALA A 65 -3.65 -9.82 6.17
CA ALA A 65 -3.01 -11.00 6.74
C ALA A 65 -2.60 -10.77 8.20
N ASP A 66 -2.28 -11.87 8.89
CA ASP A 66 -1.87 -11.91 10.29
C ASP A 66 -0.36 -12.17 10.50
N TYR A 67 0.45 -12.03 9.45
CA TYR A 67 1.90 -12.25 9.55
C TYR A 67 2.55 -11.32 10.58
N ALA A 68 3.48 -11.84 11.37
CA ALA A 68 4.20 -11.06 12.37
C ALA A 68 5.40 -10.30 11.81
N SER A 69 5.90 -10.67 10.63
CA SER A 69 7.06 -10.03 9.99
C SER A 69 7.10 -10.25 8.47
N GLU A 70 7.91 -9.45 7.78
CA GLU A 70 8.14 -9.60 6.33
C GLU A 70 8.76 -10.95 6.00
N GLY A 71 9.69 -11.44 6.83
CA GLY A 71 10.33 -12.74 6.63
C GLY A 71 9.32 -13.89 6.68
N GLU A 72 8.39 -13.85 7.64
CA GLU A 72 7.29 -14.81 7.73
C GLU A 72 6.35 -14.73 6.51
N ALA A 73 5.93 -13.51 6.16
CA ALA A 73 5.05 -13.28 5.02
C ALA A 73 5.67 -13.82 3.72
N LEU A 74 6.94 -13.51 3.46
CA LEU A 74 7.67 -13.96 2.29
C LEU A 74 7.86 -15.48 2.24
N ALA A 75 8.14 -16.11 3.39
CA ALA A 75 8.28 -17.57 3.48
C ALA A 75 6.99 -18.30 3.09
N ARG A 76 5.82 -17.67 3.28
CA ARG A 76 4.52 -18.22 2.90
C ARG A 76 4.13 -17.85 1.47
N VAL A 77 4.24 -16.58 1.11
CA VAL A 77 3.70 -16.03 -0.13
C VAL A 77 4.51 -16.47 -1.34
N ARG A 78 5.85 -16.52 -1.26
CA ARG A 78 6.70 -16.89 -2.40
C ARG A 78 6.40 -18.28 -2.97
N PRO A 79 6.41 -19.37 -2.19
CA PRO A 79 6.15 -20.70 -2.74
C PRO A 79 4.72 -20.84 -3.30
N ALA A 80 3.73 -20.22 -2.66
CA ALA A 80 2.35 -20.25 -3.14
C ALA A 80 2.19 -19.46 -4.45
N ALA A 81 2.73 -18.24 -4.52
CA ALA A 81 2.72 -17.43 -5.73
C ALA A 81 3.45 -18.11 -6.89
N GLN A 82 4.58 -18.77 -6.61
CA GLN A 82 5.29 -19.57 -7.61
C GLN A 82 4.43 -20.72 -8.14
N LYS A 83 3.75 -21.46 -7.26
CA LYS A 83 2.84 -22.55 -7.65
C LYS A 83 1.68 -22.05 -8.51
N MET A 84 1.01 -20.96 -8.10
CA MET A 84 -0.07 -20.34 -8.88
C MET A 84 0.41 -19.89 -10.27
N ARG A 85 1.66 -19.38 -10.35
CA ARG A 85 2.29 -19.02 -11.63
C ARG A 85 2.54 -20.25 -12.51
N GLU A 86 3.07 -21.33 -11.96
CA GLU A 86 3.30 -22.59 -12.67
C GLU A 86 1.99 -23.22 -13.20
N GLN A 87 0.88 -23.00 -12.50
CA GLN A 87 -0.46 -23.38 -12.92
C GLN A 87 -1.07 -22.45 -13.99
N GLY A 88 -0.37 -21.36 -14.34
CA GLY A 88 -0.85 -20.36 -15.29
C GLY A 88 -1.93 -19.43 -14.73
N HIS A 89 -2.19 -19.46 -13.42
CA HIS A 89 -3.17 -18.61 -12.76
C HIS A 89 -2.61 -17.21 -12.46
N ILE A 90 -1.29 -17.06 -12.52
CA ILE A 90 -0.59 -15.76 -12.56
C ILE A 90 -0.08 -15.55 -13.98
N TRP A 91 -1.01 -15.14 -14.85
CA TRP A 91 -0.81 -14.92 -16.28
C TRP A 91 -0.57 -13.42 -16.55
N PRO A 92 0.08 -12.98 -17.66
CA PRO A 92 0.38 -11.57 -17.95
C PRO A 92 -0.86 -10.71 -18.27
N VAL A 93 -1.85 -10.72 -17.40
CA VAL A 93 -3.05 -9.89 -17.43
C VAL A 93 -2.85 -8.63 -16.57
N ASN A 94 -1.96 -8.72 -15.59
CA ASN A 94 -1.65 -7.68 -14.61
C ASN A 94 -0.27 -7.05 -14.85
N GLU A 95 -0.21 -5.73 -14.81
CA GLU A 95 1.04 -4.99 -14.56
C GLU A 95 1.10 -4.64 -13.07
N VAL A 96 2.04 -5.24 -12.35
CA VAL A 96 2.34 -4.83 -10.97
C VAL A 96 3.24 -3.60 -11.02
N VAL A 97 2.69 -2.44 -10.68
CA VAL A 97 3.45 -1.19 -10.60
C VAL A 97 4.36 -1.20 -9.38
N PHE A 98 3.82 -1.65 -8.24
CA PHE A 98 4.56 -1.84 -7.01
C PHE A 98 3.80 -2.74 -6.05
N GLN A 99 4.53 -3.49 -5.23
CA GLN A 99 3.92 -4.25 -4.15
C GLN A 99 4.86 -4.38 -2.95
N HIS A 100 4.28 -4.36 -1.74
CA HIS A 100 5.06 -4.41 -0.51
C HIS A 100 4.24 -4.89 0.67
N PHE A 101 4.91 -5.54 1.62
CA PHE A 101 4.33 -5.82 2.94
C PHE A 101 4.56 -4.63 3.87
N VAL A 102 3.51 -4.24 4.57
CA VAL A 102 3.56 -3.25 5.65
C VAL A 102 2.81 -3.80 6.87
N PHE A 103 3.27 -3.45 8.06
CA PHE A 103 2.82 -4.00 9.33
C PHE A 103 2.19 -2.93 10.19
N LEU A 104 1.12 -3.28 10.89
CA LEU A 104 0.35 -2.36 11.71
C LEU A 104 1.24 -1.76 12.80
N VAL A 105 1.31 -0.44 12.82
CA VAL A 105 1.96 0.34 13.89
C VAL A 105 0.89 0.81 14.87
N ARG A 106 -0.20 1.36 14.36
CA ARG A 106 -1.33 1.87 15.14
C ARG A 106 -2.61 1.90 14.32
N SER A 107 -3.75 1.87 14.99
CA SER A 107 -5.05 2.11 14.38
C SER A 107 -5.97 2.85 15.35
N ALA A 108 -6.93 3.59 14.78
CA ALA A 108 -8.09 4.03 15.53
C ALA A 108 -8.89 2.80 16.03
N PRO A 109 -9.53 2.88 17.20
CA PRO A 109 -10.46 1.85 17.66
C PRO A 109 -11.57 1.61 16.62
N GLY A 110 -11.88 0.35 16.32
CA GLY A 110 -12.93 -0.01 15.37
C GLY A 110 -12.57 0.22 13.88
N PHE A 111 -11.32 0.55 13.57
CA PHE A 111 -10.88 0.63 12.17
C PHE A 111 -11.06 -0.72 11.47
N ALA A 112 -11.87 -0.73 10.42
CA ALA A 112 -12.11 -1.89 9.58
C ALA A 112 -11.98 -1.47 8.10
N LEU A 113 -10.96 -1.99 7.43
CA LEU A 113 -10.70 -1.66 6.03
C LEU A 113 -11.88 -2.06 5.13
N ALA A 114 -12.51 -3.20 5.44
CA ALA A 114 -13.69 -3.70 4.75
C ALA A 114 -14.90 -2.75 4.80
N ASP A 115 -14.89 -1.73 5.66
CA ASP A 115 -16.01 -0.79 5.81
C ASP A 115 -15.72 0.56 5.14
N LEU A 116 -14.56 0.71 4.48
CA LEU A 116 -14.17 1.96 3.82
C LEU A 116 -14.60 1.96 2.33
N PRO A 117 -15.68 2.67 1.94
CA PRO A 117 -16.05 2.82 0.53
C PRO A 117 -15.10 3.74 -0.24
N ARG A 118 -14.44 4.65 0.47
CA ARG A 118 -13.41 5.55 -0.04
C ARG A 118 -12.32 5.68 1.01
N LEU A 119 -11.08 5.81 0.56
CA LEU A 119 -9.95 6.08 1.42
C LEU A 119 -8.95 6.98 0.74
N THR A 120 -8.10 7.61 1.54
CA THR A 120 -6.88 8.27 1.11
C THR A 120 -5.70 7.52 1.68
N THR A 121 -4.74 7.15 0.83
CA THR A 121 -3.44 6.67 1.30
C THR A 121 -2.48 7.84 1.40
N LEU A 122 -1.77 7.94 2.52
CA LEU A 122 -0.66 8.88 2.69
C LEU A 122 0.64 8.09 2.89
N GLN A 123 1.71 8.47 2.20
CA GLN A 123 2.98 7.74 2.26
C GLN A 123 4.19 8.68 2.14
N ASN A 124 5.30 8.28 2.78
CA ASN A 124 6.59 8.92 2.57
C ASN A 124 7.17 8.56 1.18
N ASP A 125 8.30 9.16 0.81
CA ASP A 125 9.01 8.81 -0.43
C ASP A 125 9.63 7.39 -0.32
N TRP A 126 9.03 6.41 -0.98
CA TRP A 126 9.43 5.00 -0.86
C TRP A 126 10.74 4.66 -1.60
N ARG A 127 11.32 5.58 -2.38
CA ARG A 127 12.69 5.46 -2.88
C ARG A 127 13.73 5.74 -1.81
N HIS A 128 13.38 6.62 -0.88
CA HIS A 128 14.26 7.08 0.19
C HIS A 128 13.53 6.91 1.52
N PRO A 129 13.27 5.65 1.92
CA PRO A 129 12.54 5.38 3.15
C PRO A 129 13.23 6.03 4.34
N LEU A 130 12.43 6.44 5.33
CA LEU A 130 12.92 7.17 6.50
C LEU A 130 13.33 6.20 7.60
N PRO A 131 14.32 6.52 8.45
CA PRO A 131 14.63 5.72 9.62
C PRO A 131 13.35 5.42 10.44
N LEU A 132 13.11 4.13 10.74
CA LEU A 132 11.92 3.65 11.46
C LEU A 132 11.92 3.98 12.96
N GLN A 133 12.87 4.79 13.43
CA GLN A 133 13.03 5.03 14.86
C GLN A 133 11.87 5.83 15.46
N ASP A 134 11.03 6.48 14.64
CA ASP A 134 9.82 7.15 15.15
C ASP A 134 8.66 7.27 14.14
N PRO A 135 7.89 6.20 13.89
CA PRO A 135 6.70 6.25 13.04
C PRO A 135 5.61 7.18 13.60
N GLU A 136 5.54 7.37 14.91
CA GLU A 136 4.59 8.26 15.58
C GLU A 136 4.91 9.74 15.32
N THR A 137 6.19 10.10 15.30
CA THR A 137 6.59 11.45 14.89
C THR A 137 6.27 11.71 13.43
N TRP A 138 6.50 10.73 12.54
CA TRP A 138 6.08 10.88 11.14
C TRP A 138 4.57 11.08 11.02
N TRP A 139 3.79 10.29 11.76
CA TRP A 139 2.34 10.45 11.82
C TRP A 139 1.92 11.87 12.22
N LYS A 140 2.46 12.38 13.33
CA LYS A 140 2.13 13.72 13.84
C LYS A 140 2.53 14.83 12.87
N GLN A 141 3.70 14.71 12.25
CA GLN A 141 4.23 15.76 11.38
C GLN A 141 3.60 15.77 9.99
N ALA A 142 3.31 14.59 9.44
CA ALA A 142 2.83 14.47 8.07
C ALA A 142 1.33 14.27 8.00
N VAL A 143 0.80 13.29 8.74
CA VAL A 143 -0.61 12.89 8.63
C VAL A 143 -1.51 13.87 9.39
N GLU A 144 -1.18 14.23 10.63
CA GLU A 144 -2.02 15.17 11.39
C GLU A 144 -1.99 16.59 10.81
N ALA A 145 -0.93 16.95 10.09
CA ALA A 145 -0.85 18.21 9.35
C ALA A 145 -1.67 18.18 8.04
N ALA A 146 -1.76 17.01 7.40
CA ALA A 146 -2.44 16.84 6.12
C ALA A 146 -3.95 16.58 6.26
N VAL A 147 -4.38 15.98 7.37
CA VAL A 147 -5.77 15.54 7.57
C VAL A 147 -6.42 16.40 8.67
N PRO A 148 -7.59 17.00 8.41
CA PRO A 148 -8.39 17.67 9.44
C PRO A 148 -8.60 16.79 10.68
N ALA A 149 -8.68 17.43 11.86
CA ALA A 149 -8.75 16.73 13.15
C ALA A 149 -9.94 15.77 13.28
N ASP A 150 -11.08 16.12 12.68
CA ASP A 150 -12.28 15.30 12.56
C ASP A 150 -12.02 14.04 11.71
N GLY A 151 -11.30 14.18 10.59
CA GLY A 151 -10.93 13.05 9.72
C GLY A 151 -9.94 12.05 10.34
N LEU A 152 -9.09 12.49 11.29
CA LEU A 152 -8.13 11.62 11.98
C LEU A 152 -8.78 10.71 13.03
N SER A 153 -9.87 11.18 13.64
CA SER A 153 -10.36 10.61 14.91
C SER A 153 -11.19 9.34 14.76
N GLU A 154 -11.73 9.03 13.58
CA GLU A 154 -12.74 7.95 13.46
C GLU A 154 -12.35 6.75 12.59
N ALA A 155 -11.41 6.87 11.64
CA ALA A 155 -11.07 5.73 10.79
C ALA A 155 -9.70 5.88 10.11
N CYS A 156 -8.64 5.75 10.91
CA CYS A 156 -7.28 5.72 10.38
C CYS A 156 -6.44 4.56 10.91
N ALA A 157 -5.49 4.11 10.09
CA ALA A 157 -4.48 3.16 10.50
C ALA A 157 -3.12 3.52 9.87
N LEU A 158 -2.05 3.32 10.64
CA LEU A 158 -0.68 3.48 10.19
C LEU A 158 -0.02 2.12 10.08
N TYR A 159 0.61 1.89 8.94
CA TYR A 159 1.45 0.74 8.68
C TYR A 159 2.86 1.19 8.32
N ALA A 160 3.84 0.37 8.65
CA ALA A 160 5.24 0.58 8.30
C ALA A 160 5.86 -0.70 7.77
N SER A 161 6.77 -0.60 6.80
CA SER A 161 7.65 -1.73 6.49
C SER A 161 8.74 -1.87 7.56
N GLY A 162 9.18 -3.09 7.84
CA GLY A 162 10.14 -3.38 8.90
C GLY A 162 9.53 -3.52 10.31
N CYS A 163 10.38 -3.77 11.30
CA CYS A 163 9.97 -3.87 12.70
C CYS A 163 10.26 -2.55 13.42
N ALA A 164 9.37 -2.12 14.31
CA ALA A 164 9.62 -1.00 15.21
C ALA A 164 10.94 -1.23 15.97
N GLY A 165 11.81 -0.22 16.00
CA GLY A 165 13.14 -0.30 16.62
C GLY A 165 14.25 -0.92 15.74
N SER A 166 13.97 -1.23 14.47
CA SER A 166 15.04 -1.58 13.53
C SER A 166 15.72 -0.33 12.97
N ASP A 167 17.04 -0.41 12.75
CA ASP A 167 17.81 0.64 12.07
C ASP A 167 17.54 0.70 10.56
N ARG A 168 16.68 -0.18 10.04
CA ARG A 168 16.33 -0.17 8.63
C ARG A 168 15.36 0.99 8.35
N PRO A 169 15.61 1.78 7.30
CA PRO A 169 14.63 2.76 6.89
C PRO A 169 13.38 2.06 6.37
N GLY A 170 12.21 2.61 6.69
CA GLY A 170 10.92 2.02 6.42
C GLY A 170 10.00 2.89 5.59
N ARG A 171 9.08 2.20 4.93
CA ARG A 171 8.02 2.73 4.10
C ARG A 171 6.78 2.87 4.97
N MET A 172 6.30 4.10 5.12
CA MET A 172 5.10 4.40 5.88
C MET A 172 3.91 4.44 4.94
N LEU A 173 2.80 3.87 5.40
CA LEU A 173 1.50 3.94 4.76
C LEU A 173 0.46 4.25 5.82
N ALA A 174 -0.11 5.46 5.79
CA ALA A 174 -1.33 5.76 6.50
C ALA A 174 -2.53 5.52 5.58
N VAL A 175 -3.54 4.81 6.08
CA VAL A 175 -4.84 4.63 5.45
C VAL A 175 -5.83 5.47 6.23
N VAL A 176 -6.45 6.43 5.56
CA VAL A 176 -7.40 7.39 6.14
C VAL A 176 -8.74 7.22 5.44
N ALA A 177 -9.84 7.11 6.18
CA ALA A 177 -11.16 7.03 5.58
C ALA A 177 -11.53 8.33 4.85
N GLY A 178 -12.20 8.19 3.70
CA GLY A 178 -12.68 9.31 2.92
C GLY A 178 -11.60 10.02 2.11
N ALA A 179 -11.92 11.23 1.68
CA ALA A 179 -11.07 12.07 0.83
C ALA A 179 -10.39 13.15 1.68
N VAL A 180 -9.08 13.30 1.51
CA VAL A 180 -8.31 14.44 2.07
C VAL A 180 -8.22 15.53 1.00
N SER A 181 -8.56 16.78 1.35
CA SER A 181 -8.47 17.91 0.41
C SER A 181 -7.02 18.15 -0.04
N ALA A 182 -6.85 18.43 -1.34
CA ALA A 182 -5.57 18.88 -1.90
C ALA A 182 -5.28 20.36 -1.62
N GLU A 183 -6.35 21.13 -1.37
CA GLU A 183 -6.35 22.56 -1.14
C GLU A 183 -6.32 22.77 0.39
N PRO A 184 -5.17 23.11 0.95
CA PRO A 184 -5.04 23.37 2.38
C PRO A 184 -5.34 24.83 2.67
N ASP A 185 -6.02 25.08 3.78
CA ASP A 185 -5.88 26.38 4.43
C ASP A 185 -4.49 26.47 5.08
N GLY A 186 -3.52 27.10 4.39
CA GLY A 186 -2.26 27.57 4.96
C GLY A 186 -0.97 26.82 4.56
N ASP A 187 0.16 27.36 5.04
CA ASP A 187 1.54 26.95 4.67
C ASP A 187 1.92 25.51 5.11
N ALA A 188 1.13 24.88 5.99
CA ALA A 188 1.47 23.60 6.63
C ALA A 188 1.44 22.38 5.67
N GLN A 189 0.79 22.50 4.51
CA GLN A 189 0.63 21.40 3.54
C GLN A 189 1.34 21.64 2.20
N ALA A 190 2.28 22.60 2.13
CA ALA A 190 3.06 22.89 0.93
C ALA A 190 3.87 21.68 0.37
N GLY A 191 3.84 20.53 1.03
CA GLY A 191 4.51 19.29 0.65
C GLY A 191 3.61 18.11 0.25
N LEU A 192 2.27 18.20 0.36
CA LEU A 192 1.38 17.12 -0.05
C LEU A 192 1.25 17.10 -1.58
N ARG A 193 1.53 15.96 -2.19
CA ARG A 193 1.31 15.73 -3.62
C ARG A 193 0.24 14.68 -3.82
N LEU A 194 -0.84 15.00 -4.54
CA LEU A 194 -1.89 14.05 -4.87
C LEU A 194 -1.53 13.13 -6.06
N GLU A 195 -0.39 12.47 -5.96
CA GLU A 195 0.12 11.50 -6.91
C GLU A 195 0.82 10.36 -6.15
N LEU A 196 0.91 9.17 -6.75
CA LEU A 196 1.79 8.14 -6.21
C LEU A 196 3.24 8.63 -6.25
N PRO A 197 4.02 8.45 -5.17
CA PRO A 197 5.43 8.73 -5.26
C PRO A 197 6.07 7.78 -6.27
N PRO A 198 7.26 8.12 -6.76
CA PRO A 198 8.10 7.14 -7.39
C PRO A 198 8.38 6.04 -6.36
N PHE A 199 8.26 4.80 -6.81
CA PHE A 199 8.52 3.65 -5.97
C PHE A 199 10.02 3.34 -5.93
N GLY A 200 10.53 2.91 -4.77
CA GLY A 200 11.83 2.24 -4.67
C GLY A 200 11.73 0.76 -5.10
N GLU A 201 12.62 -0.08 -4.59
CA GLU A 201 12.58 -1.52 -4.88
C GLU A 201 11.34 -2.21 -4.26
N ALA A 202 10.55 -2.88 -5.09
CA ALA A 202 9.41 -3.66 -4.61
C ALA A 202 9.86 -4.87 -3.78
N THR A 203 8.99 -5.42 -2.93
CA THR A 203 9.27 -6.73 -2.33
C THR A 203 9.31 -7.78 -3.43
N PRO A 204 10.44 -8.50 -3.62
CA PRO A 204 10.52 -9.53 -4.64
C PRO A 204 9.72 -10.75 -4.16
N VAL A 205 8.46 -10.82 -4.58
CA VAL A 205 7.60 -12.02 -4.43
C VAL A 205 8.05 -13.09 -5.42
N TYR A 206 8.46 -12.69 -6.62
CA TYR A 206 9.15 -13.54 -7.57
C TYR A 206 10.64 -13.20 -7.54
N SER A 207 11.50 -14.20 -7.73
CA SER A 207 12.89 -13.96 -8.05
C SER A 207 12.95 -13.22 -9.38
N ASN A 208 13.36 -11.95 -9.35
CA ASN A 208 13.63 -11.18 -10.55
C ASN A 208 14.92 -11.69 -11.19
N GLU A 209 14.89 -12.86 -11.82
CA GLU A 209 15.95 -13.23 -12.76
C GLU A 209 15.83 -12.28 -13.97
N GLY A 210 16.64 -11.22 -13.98
CA GLY A 210 16.79 -10.30 -15.11
C GLY A 210 16.13 -8.93 -15.01
N ALA A 211 15.53 -8.53 -13.87
CA ALA A 211 15.14 -7.12 -13.72
C ALA A 211 16.41 -6.29 -13.49
N ALA A 212 16.67 -5.33 -14.39
CA ALA A 212 17.76 -4.39 -14.19
C ALA A 212 17.52 -3.61 -12.90
N GLU A 213 18.51 -3.63 -12.01
CA GLU A 213 18.53 -2.79 -10.82
C GLU A 213 18.45 -1.33 -11.27
N VAL A 214 17.34 -0.66 -10.96
CA VAL A 214 17.23 0.76 -11.24
C VAL A 214 18.01 1.46 -10.15
N ALA A 215 19.21 1.93 -10.48
CA ALA A 215 20.04 2.69 -9.56
C ALA A 215 19.24 3.88 -9.01
N VAL A 216 18.95 3.84 -7.71
CA VAL A 216 18.34 4.96 -7.01
C VAL A 216 19.46 5.97 -6.72
N PRO A 217 19.38 7.22 -7.21
CA PRO A 217 20.41 8.22 -6.94
C PRO A 217 20.57 8.44 -5.43
N GLU A 218 21.80 8.53 -4.93
CA GLU A 218 22.04 8.98 -3.56
C GLU A 218 21.57 10.43 -3.40
N LEU A 219 20.87 10.72 -2.30
CA LEU A 219 20.45 12.07 -1.97
C LEU A 219 21.48 12.77 -1.08
N SER A 220 21.63 14.07 -1.26
CA SER A 220 22.30 14.93 -0.27
C SER A 220 21.52 14.99 1.05
N ALA A 221 22.17 15.42 2.13
CA ALA A 221 21.50 15.62 3.43
C ALA A 221 20.31 16.58 3.35
N SER A 222 20.39 17.64 2.55
CA SER A 222 19.29 18.58 2.30
C SER A 222 18.13 17.93 1.54
N GLU A 223 18.42 17.05 0.59
CA GLU A 223 17.39 16.33 -0.15
C GLU A 223 16.73 15.25 0.71
N HIS A 224 17.49 14.60 1.60
CA HIS A 224 16.92 13.71 2.62
C HIS A 224 15.98 14.47 3.57
N ALA A 225 16.38 15.64 4.06
CA ALA A 225 15.53 16.47 4.91
C ALA A 225 14.26 16.94 4.19
N LEU A 226 14.36 17.25 2.88
CA LEU A 226 13.21 17.61 2.06
C LEU A 226 12.30 16.40 1.78
N ALA A 227 12.88 15.25 1.43
CA ALA A 227 12.15 14.00 1.19
C ALA A 227 11.40 13.53 2.43
N ALA A 228 11.97 13.72 3.63
CA ALA A 228 11.32 13.42 4.90
C ALA A 228 10.04 14.24 5.14
N ARG A 229 9.93 15.41 4.50
CA ARG A 229 8.76 16.30 4.58
C ARG A 229 7.79 16.12 3.42
N ARG A 230 8.16 15.35 2.38
CA ARG A 230 7.27 15.09 1.25
C ARG A 230 6.28 14.01 1.64
N LEU A 231 5.02 14.35 1.49
CA LEU A 231 3.92 13.45 1.70
C LEU A 231 3.23 13.23 0.36
N PHE A 232 2.95 11.99 0.04
CA PHE A 232 2.25 11.62 -1.18
C PHE A 232 0.89 11.07 -0.79
N GLY A 233 -0.15 11.64 -1.37
CA GLY A 233 -1.54 11.29 -1.15
C GLY A 233 -2.16 10.72 -2.41
N VAL A 234 -2.99 9.70 -2.29
CA VAL A 234 -3.85 9.28 -3.39
C VAL A 234 -5.22 8.97 -2.84
N GLN A 235 -6.25 9.48 -3.52
CA GLN A 235 -7.64 9.18 -3.19
C GLN A 235 -8.09 7.95 -3.97
N TRP A 236 -8.80 7.08 -3.28
CA TRP A 236 -9.20 5.78 -3.77
C TRP A 236 -10.69 5.55 -3.50
N GLU A 237 -11.38 4.99 -4.48
CA GLU A 237 -12.77 4.58 -4.35
C GLU A 237 -12.87 3.07 -4.51
N ARG A 238 -13.64 2.42 -3.64
CA ARG A 238 -13.75 0.98 -3.64
C ARG A 238 -14.42 0.50 -4.92
N THR A 239 -13.85 -0.52 -5.55
CA THR A 239 -14.52 -1.18 -6.68
C THR A 239 -15.75 -1.93 -6.16
N SER A 240 -16.89 -1.81 -6.84
CA SER A 240 -18.23 -2.27 -6.40
C SER A 240 -18.41 -3.79 -6.23
N HIS A 241 -17.34 -4.57 -6.30
CA HIS A 241 -17.40 -6.02 -6.15
C HIS A 241 -17.40 -6.39 -4.66
N ALA A 242 -18.32 -7.28 -4.30
CA ALA A 242 -18.53 -7.72 -2.93
C ALA A 242 -17.22 -8.25 -2.33
N SER A 243 -16.89 -7.77 -1.13
CA SER A 243 -15.80 -8.35 -0.33
C SER A 243 -16.04 -9.86 -0.24
N LEU A 244 -15.14 -10.68 -0.80
CA LEU A 244 -15.08 -12.07 -0.34
C LEU A 244 -14.24 -12.04 0.94
N ARG A 245 -14.83 -12.64 1.97
CA ARG A 245 -14.21 -12.96 3.25
C ARG A 245 -14.20 -14.48 3.36
#